data_AF-A0A6I1VY49-F1
#
_entry.id   AF-A0A6I1VY49-F1
#
_cell.length_a   1.000
_cell.length_b   1.000
_cell.length_c   1.000
_cell.angle_alpha   90.00
_cell.angle_beta   90.00
_cell.angle_gamma   90.00
#
_symmetry.space_group_name_H-M   'P 1'
#
loop_
_entity.id
_entity.type
_entity.pdbx_description
1 polymer ?
#
loop_
_entity_poly.entity_id
_entity_poly.type
_entity_poly.pdbx_seq_one_letter_code
_entity_poly.pdbx_strand_id
1 'polypeptide(L)'
;PGLTIWRIVIDLFGFSRGAAAARHCANDLVKGADSLLAKALPAGSPLLVASFKWRHRTDFNLNFIGLFDTVPGVVAPLSGDFSPHNASNPGLDLYLAPGIARHVVQFVARHEYRHNFSLVRTDNDIELPGVHSDLGGGYLPLATEKVLLSKPQSSQVPVDMPETSTVAYDRARQLMGVMLPDMEPYLQRWSIDTWAVVLPYNKRRDMFAEKRVYAALRSERQVHG
;
A
#
# COMPACT_ATOMS: atom_id res chain seq x y z
N PRO A 1 -24.58 -38.73 15.74
CA PRO A 1 -23.85 -37.44 15.87
C PRO A 1 -24.72 -36.39 16.57
N GLY A 2 -24.28 -35.86 17.73
CA GLY A 2 -25.06 -34.96 18.59
C GLY A 2 -24.21 -33.91 19.30
N LEU A 3 -23.13 -33.46 18.66
CA LEU A 3 -22.26 -32.41 19.19
C LEU A 3 -22.78 -31.04 18.80
N THR A 4 -22.81 -30.11 19.76
CA THR A 4 -23.22 -28.72 19.58
C THR A 4 -22.11 -27.78 20.04
N ILE A 5 -21.99 -26.63 19.37
CA ILE A 5 -20.97 -25.62 19.63
C ILE A 5 -21.45 -24.71 20.77
N TRP A 6 -20.73 -24.71 21.89
CA TRP A 6 -21.01 -23.84 23.04
C TRP A 6 -20.24 -22.51 22.99
N ARG A 7 -19.11 -22.46 22.26
CA ARG A 7 -18.29 -21.25 22.11
C ARG A 7 -17.56 -21.22 20.78
N ILE A 8 -17.43 -20.02 20.21
CA ILE A 8 -16.62 -19.75 19.00
C ILE A 8 -15.39 -18.92 19.40
N VAL A 9 -14.21 -19.31 18.93
CA VAL A 9 -12.99 -18.51 19.09
C VAL A 9 -12.53 -18.10 17.69
N ILE A 10 -12.26 -16.81 17.52
CA ILE A 10 -11.94 -16.20 16.23
C ILE A 10 -10.57 -15.54 16.33
N ASP A 11 -9.70 -15.92 15.41
CA ASP A 11 -8.43 -15.24 15.15
C ASP A 11 -8.51 -14.58 13.78
N LEU A 12 -8.21 -13.29 13.71
CA LEU A 12 -8.29 -12.49 12.49
C LEU A 12 -6.88 -12.13 12.02
N PHE A 13 -6.62 -12.37 10.74
CA PHE A 13 -5.35 -12.01 10.12
C PHE A 13 -5.61 -11.19 8.87
N GLY A 14 -4.75 -10.21 8.62
CA GLY A 14 -4.83 -9.46 7.39
C GLY A 14 -3.57 -8.69 7.08
N PHE A 15 -3.25 -8.63 5.79
CA PHE A 15 -2.19 -7.80 5.23
C PHE A 15 -2.79 -6.66 4.42
N SER A 16 -2.23 -5.44 4.52
CA SER A 16 -2.62 -4.31 3.68
C SER A 16 -4.11 -3.97 3.85
N ARG A 17 -4.86 -3.93 2.75
CA ARG A 17 -6.32 -3.81 2.74
C ARG A 17 -7.03 -4.98 3.44
N GLY A 18 -6.44 -6.17 3.43
CA GLY A 18 -6.93 -7.31 4.21
C GLY A 18 -6.82 -7.05 5.72
N ALA A 19 -5.80 -6.31 6.17
CA ALA A 19 -5.68 -5.87 7.56
C ALA A 19 -6.79 -4.86 7.91
N ALA A 20 -7.12 -3.95 6.97
CA ALA A 20 -8.26 -3.05 7.13
C ALA A 20 -9.59 -3.82 7.22
N ALA A 21 -9.77 -4.86 6.38
CA ALA A 21 -10.93 -5.74 6.45
C ALA A 21 -10.99 -6.55 7.76
N ALA A 22 -9.84 -7.02 8.27
CA ALA A 22 -9.77 -7.70 9.57
C ALA A 22 -10.20 -6.78 10.72
N ARG A 23 -9.73 -5.52 10.71
CA ARG A 23 -10.17 -4.51 11.69
C ARG A 23 -11.68 -4.27 11.61
N HIS A 24 -12.19 -4.07 10.39
CA HIS A 24 -13.61 -3.86 10.16
C HIS A 24 -14.45 -5.07 10.61
N CYS A 25 -13.97 -6.28 10.34
CA CYS A 25 -14.61 -7.53 10.77
C CYS A 25 -14.65 -7.64 12.30
N ALA A 26 -13.57 -7.27 13.00
CA ALA A 26 -13.56 -7.23 14.47
C ALA A 26 -14.64 -6.28 15.01
N ASN A 27 -14.73 -5.07 14.44
CA ASN A 27 -15.75 -4.09 14.81
C ASN A 27 -17.17 -4.53 14.48
N ASP A 28 -17.37 -5.27 13.37
CA ASP A 28 -18.68 -5.84 13.06
C ASP A 28 -19.07 -6.96 14.03
N LEU A 29 -18.13 -7.86 14.36
CA LEU A 29 -18.36 -8.98 15.27
C LEU A 29 -18.81 -8.53 16.66
N VAL A 30 -18.23 -7.45 17.20
CA VAL A 30 -18.63 -6.93 18.52
C VAL A 30 -20.03 -6.31 18.56
N LYS A 31 -20.70 -6.14 17.41
CA LYS A 31 -22.15 -5.85 17.36
C LYS A 31 -23.01 -7.05 17.78
N GLY A 32 -22.40 -8.21 18.03
CA GLY A 32 -23.06 -9.40 18.55
C GLY A 32 -24.07 -9.96 17.55
N ALA A 33 -25.33 -10.10 17.96
CA ALA A 33 -26.41 -10.65 17.14
C ALA A 33 -26.67 -9.84 15.85
N ASP A 34 -26.28 -8.56 15.81
CA ASP A 34 -26.43 -7.70 14.64
C ASP A 34 -25.27 -7.78 13.64
N SER A 35 -24.20 -8.50 13.99
CA SER A 35 -23.06 -8.73 13.10
C SER A 35 -23.46 -9.56 11.87
N LEU A 36 -22.71 -9.41 10.78
CA LEU A 36 -22.92 -10.15 9.54
C LEU A 36 -22.78 -11.67 9.76
N LEU A 37 -21.79 -12.08 10.55
CA LEU A 37 -21.58 -13.50 10.85
C LEU A 37 -22.73 -14.06 11.70
N ALA A 38 -23.22 -13.31 12.68
CA ALA A 38 -24.36 -13.74 13.49
C ALA A 38 -25.65 -13.83 12.68
N LYS A 39 -25.84 -12.95 11.69
CA LYS A 39 -26.98 -13.06 10.76
C LYS A 39 -26.89 -14.29 9.86
N ALA A 40 -25.68 -14.67 9.44
CA ALA A 40 -25.44 -15.87 8.64
C ALA A 40 -25.55 -17.17 9.46
N LEU A 41 -25.19 -17.13 10.74
CA LEU A 41 -25.30 -18.25 11.69
C LEU A 41 -26.06 -17.80 12.94
N PRO A 42 -27.40 -17.63 12.85
CA PRO A 42 -28.19 -17.04 13.93
C PRO A 42 -28.24 -17.93 15.18
N ALA A 43 -28.47 -17.30 16.32
CA ALA A 43 -28.77 -18.02 17.56
C ALA A 43 -29.95 -19.00 17.34
N GLY A 44 -29.87 -20.19 17.93
CA GLY A 44 -30.84 -21.27 17.69
C GLY A 44 -30.57 -22.11 16.44
N SER A 45 -29.52 -21.82 15.67
CA SER A 45 -29.02 -22.73 14.64
C SER A 45 -28.73 -24.12 15.23
N PRO A 46 -29.07 -25.23 14.54
CA PRO A 46 -28.88 -26.60 15.07
C PRO A 46 -27.44 -26.94 15.49
N LEU A 47 -26.45 -26.23 14.93
CA LEU A 47 -25.04 -26.38 15.25
C LEU A 47 -24.63 -25.76 16.59
N LEU A 48 -25.43 -24.83 17.14
CA LEU A 48 -25.13 -24.08 18.35
C LEU A 48 -25.93 -24.61 19.55
N VAL A 49 -25.37 -24.50 20.76
CA VAL A 49 -26.15 -24.75 21.98
C VAL A 49 -27.32 -23.78 22.09
N ALA A 50 -28.44 -24.20 22.68
CA ALA A 50 -29.65 -23.38 22.81
C ALA A 50 -29.42 -22.04 23.55
N SER A 51 -28.43 -21.99 24.44
CA SER A 51 -28.04 -20.82 25.21
C SER A 51 -27.11 -19.84 24.47
N PHE A 52 -26.65 -20.17 23.26
CA PHE A 52 -25.75 -19.33 22.48
C PHE A 52 -26.48 -18.10 21.93
N LYS A 53 -25.97 -16.90 22.20
CA LYS A 53 -26.60 -15.60 21.86
C LYS A 53 -25.65 -14.59 21.20
N TRP A 54 -24.50 -15.04 20.67
CA TRP A 54 -23.49 -14.13 20.11
C TRP A 54 -23.05 -13.02 21.09
N ARG A 55 -22.94 -13.34 22.38
CA ARG A 55 -22.37 -12.44 23.39
C ARG A 55 -20.86 -12.51 23.34
N HIS A 56 -20.21 -11.36 23.12
CA HIS A 56 -18.76 -11.27 23.14
C HIS A 56 -18.20 -11.70 24.51
N ARG A 57 -17.09 -12.45 24.51
CA ARG A 57 -16.38 -13.06 25.66
C ARG A 57 -17.09 -14.23 26.35
N THR A 58 -18.38 -14.43 26.09
CA THR A 58 -19.18 -15.54 26.61
C THR A 58 -19.38 -16.62 25.55
N ASP A 59 -20.07 -16.26 24.47
CA ASP A 59 -20.45 -17.18 23.39
C ASP A 59 -19.42 -17.16 22.26
N PHE A 60 -18.84 -16.00 21.96
CA PHE A 60 -17.71 -15.91 21.04
C PHE A 60 -16.59 -15.05 21.62
N ASN A 61 -15.36 -15.26 21.17
CA ASN A 61 -14.21 -14.48 21.61
C ASN A 61 -13.30 -14.13 20.43
N LEU A 62 -12.95 -12.85 20.32
CA LEU A 62 -11.82 -12.41 19.49
C LEU A 62 -10.54 -12.69 20.27
N ASN A 63 -9.80 -13.71 19.85
CA ASN A 63 -8.60 -14.15 20.56
C ASN A 63 -7.37 -13.40 20.06
N PHE A 64 -7.05 -13.48 18.78
CA PHE A 64 -5.90 -12.80 18.20
C PHE A 64 -6.30 -11.95 16.98
N ILE A 65 -5.75 -10.75 16.87
CA ILE A 65 -5.82 -9.92 15.66
C ILE A 65 -4.38 -9.65 15.21
N GLY A 66 -3.96 -10.32 14.13
CA GLY A 66 -2.64 -10.17 13.50
C GLY A 66 -2.70 -9.32 12.25
N LEU A 67 -2.09 -8.15 12.30
CA LEU A 67 -2.13 -7.17 11.21
C LEU A 67 -0.74 -7.00 10.61
N PHE A 68 -0.69 -6.87 9.29
CA PHE A 68 0.53 -6.58 8.55
C PHE A 68 0.28 -5.33 7.72
N ASP A 69 0.98 -4.25 8.06
CA ASP A 69 1.05 -2.97 7.36
C ASP A 69 -0.31 -2.48 6.86
N THR A 70 -1.22 -2.16 7.78
CA THR A 70 -2.60 -1.81 7.44
C THR A 70 -2.67 -0.57 6.57
N VAL A 71 -3.16 -0.72 5.34
CA VAL A 71 -3.44 0.39 4.43
C VAL A 71 -4.96 0.47 4.23
N PRO A 72 -5.59 1.62 4.51
CA PRO A 72 -7.02 1.76 4.31
C PRO A 72 -7.32 1.77 2.82
N GLY A 73 -8.37 1.05 2.43
CA GLY A 73 -8.80 0.99 1.04
C GLY A 73 -9.53 2.26 0.60
N VAL A 74 -8.82 3.39 0.45
CA VAL A 74 -9.30 4.55 -0.31
C VAL A 74 -8.19 5.04 -1.21
N VAL A 75 -8.02 4.34 -2.32
CA VAL A 75 -7.86 5.03 -3.61
C VAL A 75 -9.11 4.64 -4.36
N ALA A 76 -10.08 5.54 -4.44
CA ALA A 76 -11.18 5.44 -5.39
C ALA A 76 -10.73 6.23 -6.62
N PRO A 77 -10.11 5.60 -7.64
CA PRO A 77 -9.63 6.32 -8.82
C PRO A 77 -10.78 6.94 -9.64
N LEU A 78 -12.03 6.52 -9.34
CA LEU A 78 -13.26 6.91 -10.02
C LEU A 78 -13.97 8.14 -9.42
N SER A 79 -13.56 8.64 -8.25
CA SER A 79 -14.27 9.74 -7.57
C SER A 79 -13.51 11.07 -7.51
N GLY A 80 -12.35 11.19 -8.16
CA GLY A 80 -11.65 12.47 -8.31
C GLY A 80 -11.11 13.09 -7.01
N ASP A 81 -11.11 12.35 -5.90
CA ASP A 81 -10.52 12.79 -4.64
C ASP A 81 -9.06 12.33 -4.57
N PHE A 82 -8.15 13.27 -4.85
CA PHE A 82 -6.69 13.06 -4.79
C PHE A 82 -6.10 13.41 -3.42
N SER A 83 -6.91 13.47 -2.37
CA SER A 83 -6.43 13.66 -1.00
C SER A 83 -6.53 12.36 -0.19
N PRO A 84 -5.48 11.53 -0.11
CA PRO A 84 -5.44 10.37 0.77
C PRO A 84 -5.22 10.75 2.25
N HIS A 85 -5.57 11.99 2.62
CA HIS A 85 -5.24 12.58 3.91
C HIS A 85 -6.42 12.72 4.87
N ASN A 86 -7.52 12.02 4.64
CA ASN A 86 -8.55 11.93 5.64
C ASN A 86 -8.54 10.53 6.25
N ALA A 87 -8.33 10.46 7.56
CA ALA A 87 -8.71 9.32 8.39
C ALA A 87 -10.22 8.96 8.30
N SER A 88 -10.98 9.69 7.48
CA SER A 88 -12.34 9.38 7.06
C SER A 88 -12.30 8.46 5.85
N ASN A 89 -12.35 7.16 6.11
CA ASN A 89 -12.75 6.16 5.12
C ASN A 89 -14.27 5.99 5.28
N PRO A 90 -15.13 6.69 4.51
CA PRO A 90 -16.57 6.58 4.67
C PRO A 90 -17.00 5.12 4.48
N GLY A 91 -17.48 4.50 5.56
CA GLY A 91 -17.95 3.10 5.59
C GLY A 91 -16.98 2.09 6.22
N LEU A 92 -15.73 2.45 6.53
CA LEU A 92 -14.78 1.54 7.19
C LEU A 92 -14.46 2.00 8.63
N ASP A 93 -14.95 1.25 9.61
CA ASP A 93 -14.50 1.36 11.00
C ASP A 93 -13.19 0.59 11.20
N LEU A 94 -12.08 1.31 11.31
CA LEU A 94 -10.72 0.76 11.41
C LEU A 94 -10.10 0.92 12.81
N TYR A 95 -10.81 1.58 13.73
CA TYR A 95 -10.35 1.75 15.10
C TYR A 95 -10.55 0.45 15.87
N LEU A 96 -9.53 -0.04 16.55
CA LEU A 96 -9.64 -1.21 17.42
C LEU A 96 -9.71 -0.73 18.87
N ALA A 97 -10.90 -0.84 19.47
CA ALA A 97 -11.08 -0.44 20.86
C ALA A 97 -10.17 -1.26 21.81
N PRO A 98 -9.66 -0.65 22.91
CA PRO A 98 -8.90 -1.38 23.91
C PRO A 98 -9.66 -2.61 24.41
N GLY A 99 -9.00 -3.77 24.35
CA GLY A 99 -9.64 -5.03 24.72
C GLY A 99 -10.71 -5.52 23.74
N ILE A 100 -10.73 -5.06 22.48
CA ILE A 100 -11.60 -5.68 21.46
C ILE A 100 -11.26 -7.16 21.24
N ALA A 101 -9.99 -7.52 21.33
CA ALA A 101 -9.49 -8.89 21.32
C ALA A 101 -8.56 -9.14 22.52
N ARG A 102 -8.25 -10.42 22.79
CA ARG A 102 -7.28 -10.79 23.83
C ARG A 102 -5.87 -10.29 23.47
N HIS A 103 -5.49 -10.36 22.20
CA HIS A 103 -4.22 -9.87 21.69
C HIS A 103 -4.43 -9.19 20.34
N VAL A 104 -3.81 -8.02 20.17
CA VAL A 104 -3.72 -7.30 18.89
C VAL A 104 -2.25 -7.01 18.65
N VAL A 105 -1.74 -7.45 17.51
CA VAL A 105 -0.35 -7.20 17.09
C VAL A 105 -0.38 -6.70 15.66
N GLN A 106 0.39 -5.65 15.40
CA GLN A 106 0.59 -5.14 14.05
C GLN A 106 2.07 -5.02 13.74
N PHE A 107 2.51 -5.62 12.63
CA PHE A 107 3.81 -5.35 12.02
C PHE A 107 3.67 -4.23 11.00
N VAL A 108 4.57 -3.24 11.02
CA VAL A 108 4.52 -2.08 10.10
C VAL A 108 5.84 -1.89 9.36
N ALA A 109 5.75 -1.51 8.09
CA ALA A 109 6.91 -1.39 7.21
C ALA A 109 7.62 -0.05 7.45
N ARG A 110 8.87 -0.09 7.92
CA ARG A 110 9.65 1.12 8.23
C ARG A 110 10.00 1.95 7.00
N HIS A 111 10.18 1.32 5.84
CA HIS A 111 10.68 1.96 4.63
C HIS A 111 9.59 2.15 3.57
N GLU A 112 8.31 2.03 3.93
CA GLU A 112 7.21 2.30 3.02
C GLU A 112 6.95 3.81 2.91
N TYR A 113 7.38 4.41 1.80
CA TYR A 113 7.27 5.85 1.55
C TYR A 113 6.27 6.20 0.44
N ARG A 114 5.59 5.22 -0.17
CA ARG A 114 4.66 5.51 -1.26
C ARG A 114 3.43 6.22 -0.69
N HIS A 115 3.09 7.33 -1.32
CA HIS A 115 1.94 8.16 -0.98
C HIS A 115 0.61 7.40 -0.88
N ASN A 116 0.41 6.36 -1.70
CA ASN A 116 -0.83 5.58 -1.73
C ASN A 116 -0.86 4.43 -0.71
N PHE A 117 0.14 4.34 0.17
CA PHE A 117 0.28 3.30 1.20
C PHE A 117 0.27 3.94 2.60
N SER A 118 -0.69 4.82 2.86
CA SER A 118 -0.85 5.48 4.16
C SER A 118 -1.20 4.45 5.25
N LEU A 119 -0.32 4.29 6.24
CA LEU A 119 -0.47 3.33 7.32
C LEU A 119 -1.55 3.75 8.34
N VAL A 120 -2.43 2.82 8.71
CA VAL A 120 -3.27 2.92 9.92
C VAL A 120 -2.53 2.30 11.10
N ARG A 121 -2.19 3.11 12.10
CA ARG A 121 -1.46 2.68 13.29
C ARG A 121 -2.34 1.91 14.28
N THR A 122 -1.70 1.23 15.23
CA THR A 122 -2.30 0.77 16.50
C THR A 122 -1.46 1.28 17.69
N ASP A 123 -1.93 1.04 18.91
CA ASP A 123 -1.18 1.42 20.11
C ASP A 123 0.13 0.62 20.30
N ASN A 124 0.23 -0.57 19.71
CA ASN A 124 1.34 -1.52 19.93
C ASN A 124 1.95 -2.00 18.61
N ASP A 125 2.22 -1.08 17.68
CA ASP A 125 2.87 -1.39 16.40
C ASP A 125 4.33 -1.82 16.59
N ILE A 126 4.74 -2.87 15.89
CA ILE A 126 6.12 -3.36 15.82
C ILE A 126 6.69 -2.98 14.45
N GLU A 127 7.62 -2.03 14.42
CA GLU A 127 8.24 -1.56 13.19
C GLU A 127 9.36 -2.49 12.73
N LEU A 128 9.21 -3.06 11.52
CA LEU A 128 10.17 -3.97 10.93
C LEU A 128 10.86 -3.34 9.70
N PRO A 129 12.14 -3.66 9.43
CA PRO A 129 12.81 -3.20 8.24
C PRO A 129 12.15 -3.79 6.99
N GLY A 130 11.93 -2.94 5.99
CA GLY A 130 11.36 -3.34 4.70
C GLY A 130 10.27 -2.36 4.23
N VAL A 131 9.82 -2.57 3.01
CA VAL A 131 8.65 -1.91 2.41
C VAL A 131 7.40 -2.80 2.60
N HIS A 132 6.24 -2.32 2.18
CA HIS A 132 4.93 -2.96 2.42
C HIS A 132 4.89 -4.49 2.19
N SER A 133 5.39 -4.94 1.04
CA SER A 133 5.37 -6.35 0.64
C SER A 133 6.56 -7.17 1.18
N ASP A 134 7.55 -6.55 1.81
CA ASP A 134 8.57 -7.29 2.58
C ASP A 134 7.94 -7.89 3.86
N LEU A 135 6.85 -7.29 4.36
CA LEU A 135 6.11 -7.80 5.51
C LEU A 135 4.95 -8.72 5.12
N GLY A 136 4.15 -8.29 4.13
CA GLY A 136 2.99 -9.06 3.70
C GLY A 136 3.29 -10.18 2.70
N GLY A 137 4.52 -10.22 2.18
CA GLY A 137 4.91 -11.06 1.07
C GLY A 137 4.38 -10.56 -0.28
N GLY A 138 4.61 -11.38 -1.30
CA GLY A 138 4.17 -11.13 -2.68
C GLY A 138 5.27 -10.66 -3.64
N TYR A 139 6.48 -10.45 -3.14
CA TYR A 139 7.66 -10.36 -4.01
C TYR A 139 8.05 -11.74 -4.55
N LEU A 140 8.65 -11.74 -5.75
CA LEU A 140 9.26 -12.94 -6.30
C LEU A 140 10.54 -13.26 -5.52
N PRO A 141 10.95 -14.54 -5.41
CA PRO A 141 12.19 -14.92 -4.71
C PRO A 141 13.45 -14.20 -5.24
N LEU A 142 13.43 -13.83 -6.52
CA LEU A 142 14.43 -12.99 -7.16
C LEU A 142 13.75 -12.16 -8.26
N ALA A 143 13.98 -10.84 -8.25
CA ALA A 143 13.50 -9.94 -9.29
C ALA A 143 14.54 -8.88 -9.66
N THR A 144 14.48 -8.42 -10.91
CA THR A 144 15.22 -7.24 -11.36
C THR A 144 14.31 -6.02 -11.22
N GLU A 145 14.60 -5.17 -10.23
CA GLU A 145 13.89 -3.92 -10.04
C GLU A 145 14.47 -2.85 -10.97
N LYS A 146 13.61 -2.20 -11.76
CA LYS A 146 13.94 -1.09 -12.66
C LYS A 146 13.01 0.07 -12.35
N VAL A 147 13.53 1.13 -11.72
CA VAL A 147 12.71 2.24 -11.23
C VAL A 147 13.29 3.58 -11.63
N LEU A 148 12.40 4.52 -11.95
CA LEU A 148 12.77 5.93 -12.04
C LEU A 148 12.72 6.53 -10.63
N LEU A 149 13.86 7.01 -10.15
CA LEU A 149 14.00 7.60 -8.82
C LEU A 149 13.50 9.05 -8.76
N SER A 150 13.37 9.70 -9.92
CA SER A 150 12.93 11.09 -10.03
C SER A 150 11.81 11.22 -11.05
N LYS A 151 10.96 12.25 -10.88
CA LYS A 151 10.04 12.67 -11.94
C LYS A 151 10.84 13.06 -13.20
N PRO A 152 10.44 12.60 -14.40
CA PRO A 152 11.12 12.96 -15.64
C PRO A 152 11.15 14.48 -15.86
N GLN A 153 12.35 15.01 -16.07
CA GLN A 153 12.56 16.37 -16.53
C GLN A 153 12.36 16.41 -18.04
N SER A 154 11.88 17.53 -18.60
CA SER A 154 11.68 17.64 -20.06
C SER A 154 12.05 19.00 -20.62
N SER A 155 12.48 19.01 -21.88
CA SER A 155 12.78 20.20 -22.66
C SER A 155 12.50 19.94 -24.15
N GLN A 156 11.98 20.95 -24.86
CA GLN A 156 11.83 20.91 -26.32
C GLN A 156 13.09 21.49 -26.95
N VAL A 157 13.63 20.80 -27.94
CA VAL A 157 14.90 21.12 -28.59
C VAL A 157 14.84 20.77 -30.08
N PRO A 158 15.72 21.37 -30.91
CA PRO A 158 15.93 20.91 -32.28
C PRO A 158 16.23 19.41 -32.38
N VAL A 159 15.80 18.77 -33.46
CA VAL A 159 15.88 17.30 -33.60
C VAL A 159 17.32 16.77 -33.56
N ASP A 160 18.27 17.57 -34.05
CA ASP A 160 19.70 17.30 -34.15
C ASP A 160 20.45 17.49 -32.82
N MET A 161 19.85 18.17 -31.84
CA MET A 161 20.46 18.37 -30.53
C MET A 161 20.61 17.02 -29.78
N PRO A 162 21.82 16.65 -29.32
CA PRO A 162 22.02 15.45 -28.50
C PRO A 162 21.24 15.54 -27.18
N GLU A 163 20.67 14.42 -26.72
CA GLU A 163 19.84 14.36 -25.50
C GLU A 163 20.63 14.77 -24.25
N THR A 164 21.92 14.41 -24.19
CA THR A 164 22.85 14.74 -23.11
C THR A 164 23.24 16.22 -23.06
N SER A 165 22.90 17.00 -24.08
CA SER A 165 23.19 18.44 -24.17
C SER A 165 21.93 19.29 -23.93
N THR A 166 20.89 18.70 -23.33
CA THR A 166 19.61 19.36 -23.08
C THR A 166 19.47 19.85 -21.64
N VAL A 167 18.64 20.88 -21.45
CA VAL A 167 18.27 21.37 -20.11
C VAL A 167 17.59 20.29 -19.27
N ALA A 168 16.84 19.36 -19.89
CA ALA A 168 16.28 18.21 -19.19
C ALA A 168 17.38 17.34 -18.56
N TYR A 169 18.42 17.02 -19.32
CA TYR A 169 19.56 16.23 -18.85
C TYR A 169 20.32 16.94 -17.73
N ASP A 170 20.61 18.23 -17.89
CA ASP A 170 21.29 19.01 -16.85
C ASP A 170 20.51 19.06 -15.54
N ARG A 171 19.18 19.22 -15.61
CA ARG A 171 18.31 19.16 -14.42
C ARG A 171 18.32 17.78 -13.77
N ALA A 172 18.27 16.70 -14.56
CA ALA A 172 18.38 15.35 -14.03
C ALA A 172 19.75 15.13 -13.34
N ARG A 173 20.83 15.67 -13.92
CA ARG A 173 22.18 15.63 -13.33
C ARG A 173 22.29 16.42 -12.03
N GLN A 174 21.63 17.58 -11.94
CA GLN A 174 21.56 18.35 -10.70
C GLN A 174 20.79 17.61 -9.61
N LEU A 175 19.63 17.05 -9.94
CA LEU A 175 18.86 16.20 -9.01
C LEU A 175 19.69 15.01 -8.52
N MET A 176 20.49 14.41 -9.41
CA MET A 176 21.42 13.34 -9.05
C MET A 176 22.38 13.78 -7.94
N GLY A 177 23.03 14.94 -8.11
CA GLY A 177 24.00 15.44 -7.14
C GLY A 177 23.38 15.72 -5.76
N VAL A 178 22.08 16.01 -5.73
CA VAL A 178 21.33 16.23 -4.47
C VAL A 178 20.87 14.92 -3.84
N MET A 179 20.34 13.98 -4.64
CA MET A 179 19.72 12.74 -4.13
C MET A 179 20.72 11.62 -3.86
N LEU A 180 21.84 11.58 -4.59
CA LEU A 180 22.76 10.45 -4.54
C LEU A 180 23.38 10.22 -3.15
N PRO A 181 23.80 11.24 -2.36
CA PRO A 181 24.38 11.02 -1.04
C PRO A 181 23.48 10.20 -0.10
N ASP A 182 22.17 10.45 -0.13
CA ASP A 182 21.21 9.73 0.74
C ASP A 182 20.86 8.34 0.20
N MET A 183 20.97 8.15 -1.12
CA MET A 183 20.56 6.91 -1.79
C MET A 183 21.72 5.95 -2.06
N GLU A 184 22.96 6.43 -2.06
CA GLU A 184 24.16 5.65 -2.38
C GLU A 184 24.23 4.29 -1.65
N PRO A 185 23.89 4.18 -0.35
CA PRO A 185 23.89 2.89 0.34
C PRO A 185 22.87 1.88 -0.19
N TYR A 186 21.84 2.32 -0.90
CA TYR A 186 20.69 1.51 -1.33
C TYR A 186 20.69 1.21 -2.83
N LEU A 187 21.59 1.82 -3.60
CA LEU A 187 21.66 1.71 -5.05
C LEU A 187 22.79 0.78 -5.49
N GLN A 188 22.47 -0.22 -6.33
CA GLN A 188 23.48 -1.10 -6.92
C GLN A 188 23.99 -0.56 -8.26
N ARG A 189 23.07 -0.14 -9.14
CA ARG A 189 23.38 0.51 -10.41
C ARG A 189 22.41 1.67 -10.61
N TRP A 190 22.93 2.79 -11.07
CA TRP A 190 22.12 3.96 -11.37
C TRP A 190 22.68 4.71 -12.58
N SER A 191 21.82 5.45 -13.27
CA SER A 191 22.17 6.26 -14.44
C SER A 191 21.14 7.38 -14.64
N ILE A 192 21.50 8.36 -15.47
CA ILE A 192 20.51 9.26 -16.08
C ILE A 192 20.05 8.58 -17.37
N ASP A 193 18.77 8.20 -17.42
CA ASP A 193 18.14 7.64 -18.61
C ASP A 193 17.50 8.77 -19.41
N THR A 194 17.62 8.73 -20.73
CA THR A 194 17.05 9.73 -21.64
C THR A 194 16.22 9.09 -22.73
N TRP A 195 15.16 9.78 -23.15
CA TRP A 195 14.36 9.40 -24.30
C TRP A 195 13.75 10.63 -24.95
N ALA A 196 13.41 10.53 -26.24
CA ALA A 196 12.86 11.64 -26.98
C ALA A 196 11.59 11.26 -27.75
N VAL A 197 10.68 12.23 -27.88
CA VAL A 197 9.49 12.14 -28.73
C VAL A 197 9.58 13.24 -29.77
N VAL A 198 9.68 12.87 -31.05
CA VAL A 198 9.67 13.84 -32.16
C VAL A 198 8.30 14.51 -32.21
N LEU A 199 8.30 15.84 -32.29
CA LEU A 199 7.06 16.62 -32.33
C LEU A 199 6.54 16.74 -33.77
N PRO A 200 5.22 16.91 -33.97
CA PRO A 200 4.68 17.19 -35.29
C PRO A 200 5.35 18.42 -35.90
N TYR A 201 5.82 18.28 -37.14
CA TYR A 201 6.52 19.34 -37.87
C TYR A 201 5.72 19.78 -39.09
N ASN A 202 5.45 21.07 -39.17
CA ASN A 202 4.78 21.72 -40.28
C ASN A 202 5.71 22.75 -40.92
N LYS A 203 6.27 22.40 -42.09
CA LYS A 203 7.16 23.27 -42.88
C LYS A 203 6.62 24.68 -43.19
N ARG A 204 5.30 24.90 -43.12
CA ARG A 204 4.69 26.21 -43.36
C ARG A 204 4.58 27.09 -42.11
N ARG A 205 4.71 26.50 -40.92
CA ARG A 205 4.54 27.19 -39.62
C ARG A 205 5.79 27.16 -38.75
N ASP A 206 6.59 26.11 -38.87
CA ASP A 206 7.68 25.81 -37.95
C ASP A 206 9.03 26.12 -38.60
N MET A 207 9.89 26.81 -37.85
CA MET A 207 11.22 27.22 -38.34
C MET A 207 12.19 26.03 -38.43
N PHE A 208 12.04 25.03 -37.57
CA PHE A 208 12.87 23.81 -37.55
C PHE A 208 12.08 22.63 -36.96
N ALA A 209 12.54 21.41 -37.23
CA ALA A 209 11.96 20.20 -36.64
C ALA A 209 12.43 20.05 -35.18
N GLU A 210 11.49 19.76 -34.29
CA GLU A 210 11.74 19.67 -32.85
C GLU A 210 11.44 18.27 -32.31
N LYS A 211 12.07 17.97 -31.17
CA LYS A 211 11.75 16.83 -30.32
C LYS A 211 11.63 17.29 -28.88
N ARG A 212 10.80 16.58 -28.11
CA ARG A 212 10.76 16.70 -26.66
C ARG A 212 11.64 15.63 -26.05
N VAL A 213 12.73 16.06 -25.42
CA VAL A 213 13.65 15.18 -24.69
C VAL A 213 13.21 15.10 -23.24
N TYR A 214 13.29 13.91 -22.68
CA TYR A 214 13.06 13.60 -21.29
C TYR A 214 14.33 13.03 -20.67
N ALA A 215 14.57 13.33 -19.40
CA ALA A 215 15.68 12.78 -18.62
C ALA A 215 15.24 12.48 -17.19
N ALA A 216 15.64 11.33 -16.65
CA ALA A 216 15.30 10.93 -15.28
C ALA A 216 16.41 10.08 -14.66
N LEU A 217 16.51 10.12 -13.33
CA LEU A 217 17.33 9.17 -12.59
C LEU A 217 16.69 7.79 -12.63
N ARG A 218 17.48 6.78 -12.98
CA ARG A 218 17.07 5.39 -13.02
C ARG A 218 17.97 4.56 -12.10
N SER A 219 17.36 3.61 -11.40
CA SER A 219 18.05 2.55 -10.67
C SER A 219 17.71 1.19 -11.26
N GLU A 220 18.69 0.31 -11.26
CA GLU A 220 18.53 -1.11 -11.57
C GLU A 220 19.27 -1.97 -10.55
N ARG A 221 18.56 -2.92 -9.95
CA ARG A 221 19.14 -3.83 -8.94
C ARG A 221 18.47 -5.20 -8.95
N GLN A 222 19.20 -6.21 -8.48
CA GLN A 222 18.63 -7.50 -8.12
C GLN A 222 18.15 -7.45 -6.67
N VAL A 223 16.93 -7.92 -6.43
CA VAL A 223 16.30 -7.97 -5.10
C VAL A 223 15.72 -9.36 -4.84
N HIS A 224 15.78 -9.77 -3.58
CA HIS A 224 15.17 -10.99 -3.07
C HIS A 224 13.90 -10.63 -2.29
N GLY A 225 12.86 -11.43 -2.47
CA GLY A 225 11.61 -11.35 -1.70
C GLY A 225 11.62 -12.20 -0.44
#